data_AF-A0AAD5FYV5-F1
#
_entry.id   AF-A0AAD5FYV5-F1
#
_cell.length_a   1.000
_cell.length_b   1.000
_cell.length_c   1.000
_cell.angle_alpha   90.00
_cell.angle_beta   90.00
_cell.angle_gamma   90.00
#
_symmetry.space_group_name_H-M   'P 1'
#
loop_
_entity.id
_entity.type
_entity.pdbx_description
1 polymer ?
#
loop_
_entity_poly.entity_id
_entity_poly.type
_entity_poly.pdbx_seq_one_letter_code
_entity_poly.pdbx_strand_id
1 'polypeptide(L)'
;MNSLQPNLDNNSIPSNDESTSGDEYLSSDEENSTIDESNNQLDLNDLSNLGNHAKYLSNSILRSLDSGDIDKSLALEAQISGNLNNENQRLVEKTRLLSNKLNTIQELCDAYFGIKESTKSSKVERLHNEISTIEKKLERLKHGRQSAFPTSLIKGQSIGIIEKYPVEYYQARDKVLERIRTNSD
;
A
#
# COMPACT_ATOMS: atom_id res chain seq x y z
N MET A 1 18.14 23.50 -45.89
CA MET A 1 17.29 24.09 -44.84
C MET A 1 16.72 22.96 -44.00
N ASN A 2 17.19 22.89 -42.75
CA ASN A 2 16.61 22.34 -41.51
C ASN A 2 15.67 21.12 -41.63
N SER A 3 16.00 19.94 -41.10
CA SER A 3 16.30 19.54 -39.71
C SER A 3 15.15 18.65 -39.24
N LEU A 4 15.44 17.39 -38.91
CA LEU A 4 14.69 16.54 -37.96
C LEU A 4 15.56 15.29 -37.73
N GLN A 5 16.54 15.47 -36.84
CA GLN A 5 17.25 14.37 -36.17
C GLN A 5 16.34 13.74 -35.10
N PRO A 6 16.62 12.47 -34.72
CA PRO A 6 15.80 11.71 -33.79
C PRO A 6 16.04 12.19 -32.35
N ASN A 7 14.95 12.36 -31.59
CA ASN A 7 14.99 12.58 -30.15
C ASN A 7 15.15 11.20 -29.49
N LEU A 8 16.38 10.83 -29.15
CA LEU A 8 16.66 9.77 -28.18
C LEU A 8 17.02 10.46 -26.86
N ASP A 9 16.23 10.16 -25.85
CA ASP A 9 16.28 10.74 -24.54
C ASP A 9 17.66 10.57 -23.88
N ASN A 10 18.12 11.69 -23.31
CA ASN A 10 19.32 11.82 -22.50
C ASN A 10 19.27 10.88 -21.29
N ASN A 11 20.01 9.78 -21.37
CA ASN A 11 20.27 8.90 -20.24
C ASN A 11 21.49 9.43 -19.47
N SER A 12 21.28 10.48 -18.66
CA SER A 12 22.27 10.95 -17.70
C SER A 12 22.11 10.17 -16.40
N ILE A 13 22.95 9.16 -16.23
CA ILE A 13 23.13 8.42 -14.98
C ILE A 13 23.96 9.31 -14.03
N PRO A 14 23.44 9.75 -12.87
CA PRO A 14 24.29 10.33 -11.85
C PRO A 14 25.06 9.21 -11.13
N SER A 15 26.34 9.09 -11.46
CA SER A 15 27.34 8.35 -10.68
C SER A 15 27.61 9.11 -9.37
N ASN A 16 26.85 8.76 -8.33
CA ASN A 16 27.18 9.09 -6.94
C ASN A 16 27.95 7.92 -6.32
N ASP A 17 29.24 7.83 -6.63
CA ASP A 17 30.21 7.18 -5.77
C ASP A 17 30.68 8.22 -4.75
N GLU A 18 30.03 8.22 -3.58
CA GLU A 18 30.56 8.90 -2.39
C GLU A 18 30.35 7.99 -1.18
N SER A 19 31.09 6.87 -1.19
CA SER A 19 31.48 6.20 0.04
C SER A 19 32.55 7.04 0.74
N THR A 20 32.13 8.11 1.40
CA THR A 20 32.92 8.70 2.49
C THR A 20 32.66 7.87 3.73
N SER A 21 33.40 6.76 3.81
CA SER A 21 33.62 6.03 5.06
C SER A 21 34.37 6.97 6.00
N GLY A 22 33.70 7.36 7.07
CA GLY A 22 34.30 8.10 8.17
C GLY A 22 35.37 7.24 8.82
N ASP A 23 36.61 7.49 8.44
CA ASP A 23 37.81 7.02 9.11
C ASP A 23 38.74 8.24 9.24
N GLU A 24 38.33 9.19 10.11
CA GLU A 24 39.26 10.14 10.70
C GLU A 24 40.20 9.35 11.62
N TYR A 25 41.27 8.80 11.05
CA TYR A 25 42.43 8.40 11.83
C TYR A 25 43.01 9.67 12.45
N LEU A 26 42.69 9.90 13.73
CA LEU A 26 43.36 10.87 14.59
C LEU A 26 44.87 10.61 14.50
N SER A 27 45.56 11.47 13.75
CA SER A 27 47.01 11.52 13.69
C SER A 27 47.51 12.15 14.98
N SER A 28 47.69 11.33 16.01
CA SER A 28 48.40 11.73 17.23
C SER A 28 49.90 11.51 17.05
N ASP A 29 50.51 12.27 16.14
CA ASP A 29 51.96 12.46 16.13
C ASP A 29 52.28 13.76 16.88
N GLU A 30 52.20 13.68 18.21
CA GLU A 30 52.85 14.63 19.11
C GLU A 30 53.58 13.85 20.21
N GLU A 31 54.63 13.13 19.83
CA GLU A 31 55.76 12.90 20.73
C GLU A 31 57.06 13.34 20.04
N ASN A 32 57.36 14.62 20.25
CA ASN A 32 58.68 15.20 20.05
C ASN A 32 59.65 14.60 21.07
N SER A 33 60.11 13.37 20.80
CA SER A 33 61.21 12.72 21.49
C SER A 33 62.45 12.87 20.61
N THR A 34 63.33 13.79 21.00
CA THR A 34 64.68 13.94 20.46
C THR A 34 65.39 12.60 20.51
N ILE A 35 65.58 11.97 19.36
CA ILE A 35 66.42 10.79 19.19
C ILE A 35 67.86 11.26 19.37
N ASP A 36 68.35 11.16 20.60
CA ASP A 36 69.76 11.25 20.92
C ASP A 36 70.40 9.93 20.48
N GLU A 37 71.34 10.05 19.55
CA GLU A 37 72.09 8.98 18.92
C GLU A 37 73.05 8.35 19.95
N SER A 38 72.55 7.41 20.76
CA SER A 38 73.43 6.55 21.56
C SER A 38 72.83 5.15 21.81
N ASN A 39 73.57 4.16 21.31
CA ASN A 39 73.60 2.77 21.74
C ASN A 39 72.38 1.90 21.44
N ASN A 40 72.43 1.24 20.28
CA ASN A 40 71.78 -0.04 20.03
C ASN A 40 72.23 -1.09 21.05
N GLN A 41 71.56 -1.15 22.18
CA GLN A 41 71.46 -2.37 22.98
C GLN A 41 69.97 -2.62 23.13
N LEU A 42 69.43 -3.43 22.21
CA LEU A 42 68.07 -3.96 22.32
C LEU A 42 67.93 -4.58 23.71
N ASP A 43 67.27 -3.85 24.60
CA ASP A 43 67.06 -4.26 25.97
C ASP A 43 66.16 -5.49 25.93
N LEU A 44 66.77 -6.66 26.08
CA LEU A 44 66.09 -7.96 26.02
C LEU A 44 65.00 -8.08 27.11
N ASN A 45 65.04 -7.17 28.09
CA ASN A 45 64.00 -6.98 29.10
C ASN A 45 62.68 -6.41 28.53
N ASP A 46 62.71 -5.56 27.50
CA ASP A 46 61.48 -4.97 26.94
C ASP A 46 60.71 -5.96 26.06
N LEU A 47 61.42 -6.90 25.42
CA LEU A 47 60.79 -8.03 24.74
C LEU A 47 60.10 -9.00 25.73
N SER A 48 60.69 -9.15 26.92
CA SER A 48 60.06 -9.91 28.03
C SER A 48 58.84 -9.18 28.60
N ASN A 49 58.89 -7.84 28.67
CA ASN A 49 57.80 -6.99 29.11
C ASN A 49 56.62 -7.05 28.12
N LEU A 50 56.90 -6.96 26.82
CA LEU A 50 55.88 -7.13 25.77
C LEU A 50 55.25 -8.54 25.81
N GLY A 51 56.04 -9.58 26.04
CA GLY A 51 55.53 -10.95 26.25
C GLY A 51 54.62 -11.05 27.48
N ASN A 52 54.96 -10.36 28.57
CA ASN A 52 54.12 -10.28 29.76
C ASN A 52 52.83 -9.49 29.50
N HIS A 53 52.90 -8.33 28.83
CA HIS A 53 51.73 -7.55 28.44
C HIS A 53 50.80 -8.31 27.48
N ALA A 54 51.36 -9.02 26.50
CA ALA A 54 50.59 -9.90 25.60
C ALA A 54 49.89 -11.02 26.39
N LYS A 55 50.55 -11.58 27.41
CA LYS A 55 49.98 -12.59 28.30
C LYS A 55 48.89 -12.03 29.22
N TYR A 56 49.05 -10.82 29.74
CA TYR A 56 48.01 -10.13 30.50
C TYR A 56 46.80 -9.80 29.62
N LEU A 57 47.03 -9.32 28.40
CA LEU A 57 45.98 -9.05 27.44
C LEU A 57 45.24 -10.34 27.06
N SER A 58 45.96 -11.40 26.71
CA SER A 58 45.35 -12.69 26.35
C SER A 58 44.54 -13.26 27.50
N ASN A 59 45.02 -13.15 28.74
CA ASN A 59 44.30 -13.61 29.92
C ASN A 59 43.11 -12.72 30.26
N SER A 60 43.19 -11.42 30.03
CA SER A 60 42.06 -10.49 30.20
C SER A 60 40.98 -10.80 29.17
N ILE A 61 41.36 -11.06 27.92
CA ILE A 61 40.44 -11.48 26.86
C ILE A 61 39.84 -12.84 27.21
N LEU A 62 40.64 -13.83 27.63
CA LEU A 62 40.13 -15.14 28.06
C LEU A 62 39.15 -15.01 29.22
N ARG A 63 39.44 -14.15 30.20
CA ARG A 63 38.58 -13.93 31.37
C ARG A 63 37.30 -13.16 31.05
N SER A 64 37.34 -12.28 30.06
CA SER A 64 36.13 -11.65 29.51
C SER A 64 35.31 -12.63 28.68
N LEU A 65 35.96 -13.56 27.95
CA LEU A 65 35.31 -14.65 27.22
C LEU A 65 34.70 -15.72 28.14
N ASP A 66 35.36 -16.02 29.26
CA ASP A 66 34.90 -16.93 30.31
C ASP A 66 33.92 -16.23 31.29
N SER A 67 33.72 -14.92 31.14
CA SER A 67 32.70 -14.19 31.88
C SER A 67 31.34 -14.54 31.27
N GLY A 68 30.47 -15.20 32.05
CA GLY A 68 29.12 -15.61 31.64
C GLY A 68 28.20 -14.48 31.14
N ASP A 69 28.67 -13.22 31.15
CA ASP A 69 28.02 -12.08 30.50
C ASP A 69 27.99 -12.21 28.97
N ILE A 70 29.00 -12.84 28.34
CA ILE A 70 29.01 -13.07 26.89
C ILE A 70 28.02 -14.17 26.50
N ASP A 71 27.95 -15.26 27.27
CA ASP A 71 26.94 -16.31 27.03
C ASP A 71 25.52 -15.78 27.25
N LYS A 72 25.34 -14.91 28.26
CA LYS A 72 24.06 -14.26 28.53
C LYS A 72 23.68 -13.26 27.42
N SER A 73 24.64 -12.48 26.90
CA SER A 73 24.37 -11.56 25.80
C SER A 73 24.04 -12.32 24.52
N LEU A 74 24.75 -13.42 24.23
CA LEU A 74 24.48 -14.29 23.09
C LEU A 74 23.09 -14.96 23.21
N ALA A 75 22.71 -15.44 24.39
CA ALA A 75 21.39 -16.01 24.62
C ALA A 75 20.27 -14.98 24.43
N LEU A 76 20.46 -13.75 24.91
CA LEU A 76 19.52 -12.63 24.70
C LEU A 76 19.46 -12.24 23.23
N GLU A 77 20.58 -12.20 22.54
CA GLU A 77 20.65 -11.90 21.10
C GLU A 77 19.92 -12.98 20.29
N ALA A 78 20.13 -14.26 20.61
CA ALA A 78 19.40 -15.36 19.99
C ALA A 78 17.88 -15.28 20.26
N GLN A 79 17.48 -14.90 21.48
CA GLN A 79 16.07 -14.72 21.84
C GLN A 79 15.44 -13.53 21.10
N ILE A 80 16.14 -12.40 21.05
CA ILE A 80 15.70 -11.19 20.33
C ILE A 80 15.58 -11.51 18.84
N SER A 81 16.58 -12.18 18.27
CA SER A 81 16.59 -12.61 16.86
C SER A 81 15.43 -13.54 16.55
N GLY A 82 15.16 -14.52 17.42
CA GLY A 82 14.01 -15.42 17.29
C GLY A 82 12.67 -14.69 17.35
N ASN A 83 12.50 -13.78 18.32
CA ASN A 83 11.29 -12.97 18.45
C ASN A 83 11.10 -12.03 17.26
N LEU A 84 12.18 -11.37 16.81
CA LEU A 84 12.17 -10.48 15.65
C LEU A 84 11.78 -11.24 14.38
N ASN A 85 12.32 -12.45 14.19
CA ASN A 85 11.98 -13.28 13.04
C ASN A 85 10.49 -13.69 13.06
N ASN A 86 9.96 -14.05 14.24
CA ASN A 86 8.54 -14.39 14.37
C ASN A 86 7.63 -13.18 14.09
N GLU A 87 7.98 -12.01 14.61
CA GLU A 87 7.25 -10.77 14.30
C GLU A 87 7.34 -10.38 12.83
N ASN A 88 8.51 -10.56 12.20
CA ASN A 88 8.67 -10.32 10.78
C ASN A 88 7.79 -11.28 9.95
N GLN A 89 7.75 -12.57 10.31
CA GLN A 89 6.88 -13.54 9.68
C GLN A 89 5.40 -13.15 9.82
N ARG A 90 4.98 -12.72 11.02
CA ARG A 90 3.62 -12.22 11.27
C ARG A 90 3.31 -10.97 10.43
N LEU A 91 4.29 -10.08 10.25
CA LEU A 91 4.13 -8.88 9.43
C LEU A 91 3.95 -9.25 7.96
N VAL A 92 4.75 -10.18 7.43
CA VAL A 92 4.64 -10.70 6.06
C VAL A 92 3.27 -11.36 5.82
N GLU A 93 2.76 -12.11 6.79
CA GLU A 93 1.42 -12.72 6.68
C GLU A 93 0.31 -11.67 6.64
N LYS A 94 0.40 -10.63 7.50
CA LYS A 94 -0.56 -9.54 7.51
C LYS A 94 -0.51 -8.70 6.23
N THR A 95 0.67 -8.41 5.70
CA THR A 95 0.81 -7.67 4.44
C THR A 95 0.27 -8.49 3.27
N ARG A 96 0.51 -9.80 3.24
CA ARG A 96 -0.10 -10.71 2.25
C ARG A 96 -1.63 -10.73 2.36
N LEU A 97 -2.16 -10.83 3.57
CA LEU A 97 -3.61 -10.78 3.80
C LEU A 97 -4.22 -9.46 3.33
N LEU A 98 -3.56 -8.34 3.63
CA LEU A 98 -4.00 -7.01 3.22
C LEU A 98 -3.96 -6.87 1.70
N SER A 99 -2.89 -7.32 1.05
CA SER A 99 -2.77 -7.33 -0.41
C SER A 99 -3.88 -8.15 -1.07
N ASN A 100 -4.17 -9.34 -0.53
CA ASN A 100 -5.28 -10.16 -1.02
C ASN A 100 -6.62 -9.43 -0.88
N LYS A 101 -6.91 -8.82 0.27
CA LYS A 101 -8.15 -8.06 0.47
C LYS A 101 -8.25 -6.88 -0.50
N LEU A 102 -7.15 -6.15 -0.71
CA LEU A 102 -7.11 -5.05 -1.64
C LEU A 102 -7.40 -5.53 -3.08
N ASN A 103 -6.78 -6.63 -3.50
CA ASN A 103 -7.03 -7.24 -4.80
C ASN A 103 -8.50 -7.66 -4.93
N THR A 104 -9.11 -8.27 -3.92
CA THR A 104 -10.54 -8.63 -3.98
C THR A 104 -11.45 -7.40 -4.10
N ILE A 105 -11.14 -6.32 -3.39
CA ILE A 105 -11.90 -5.07 -3.50
C ILE A 105 -11.72 -4.48 -4.89
N GLN A 106 -10.50 -4.49 -5.43
CA GLN A 106 -10.23 -4.02 -6.79
C GLN A 106 -10.99 -4.85 -7.83
N GLU A 107 -10.96 -6.19 -7.73
CA GLU A 107 -11.71 -7.08 -8.62
C GLU A 107 -13.23 -6.82 -8.55
N LEU A 108 -13.77 -6.60 -7.35
CA LEU A 108 -15.18 -6.24 -7.18
C LEU A 108 -15.48 -4.88 -7.80
N CYS A 109 -14.64 -3.87 -7.54
CA CYS A 109 -14.77 -2.55 -8.15
C CYS A 109 -14.75 -2.65 -9.68
N ASP A 110 -13.81 -3.41 -10.24
CA ASP A 110 -13.70 -3.62 -11.68
C ASP A 110 -14.87 -4.44 -12.25
N ALA A 111 -15.47 -5.35 -11.47
CA ALA A 111 -16.63 -6.12 -11.89
C ALA A 111 -17.94 -5.30 -11.88
N TYR A 112 -18.12 -4.41 -10.91
CA TYR A 112 -19.36 -3.65 -10.73
C TYR A 112 -19.32 -2.27 -11.40
N PHE A 113 -18.18 -1.59 -11.30
CA PHE A 113 -17.96 -0.22 -11.79
C PHE A 113 -17.01 -0.18 -13.00
N GLY A 114 -16.16 -1.19 -13.18
CA GLY A 114 -15.21 -1.21 -14.29
C GLY A 114 -15.87 -1.30 -15.67
N ILE A 115 -15.44 -0.41 -16.56
CA ILE A 115 -15.84 -0.35 -17.96
C ILE A 115 -14.82 -1.19 -18.75
N LYS A 116 -15.08 -2.51 -18.90
CA LYS A 116 -14.14 -3.43 -19.57
C LYS A 116 -13.97 -3.19 -21.07
N GLU A 117 -14.92 -2.51 -21.70
CA GLU A 117 -14.89 -2.06 -23.09
C GLU A 117 -15.50 -0.68 -23.14
N SER A 118 -14.86 0.28 -23.82
CA SER A 118 -15.29 1.70 -23.88
C SER A 118 -16.69 1.94 -24.48
N THR A 119 -17.37 0.87 -24.89
CA THR A 119 -18.70 0.86 -25.52
C THR A 119 -19.78 0.20 -24.64
N LYS A 120 -19.42 -0.41 -23.50
CA LYS A 120 -20.37 -1.10 -22.61
C LYS A 120 -20.38 -0.41 -21.24
N SER A 121 -21.56 0.07 -20.84
CA SER A 121 -21.77 0.66 -19.52
C SER A 121 -21.47 -0.34 -18.39
N SER A 122 -21.03 0.18 -17.23
CA SER A 122 -20.78 -0.66 -16.06
C SER A 122 -22.06 -1.39 -15.62
N LYS A 123 -21.95 -2.47 -14.82
CA LYS A 123 -23.13 -3.20 -14.35
C LYS A 123 -24.09 -2.29 -13.57
N VAL A 124 -23.54 -1.40 -12.74
CA VAL A 124 -24.31 -0.41 -11.98
C VAL A 124 -24.96 0.62 -12.89
N GLU A 125 -24.23 1.12 -13.88
CA GLU A 125 -24.76 2.08 -14.85
C GLU A 125 -25.85 1.46 -15.75
N ARG A 126 -25.70 0.19 -16.11
CA ARG A 126 -26.76 -0.57 -16.80
C ARG A 126 -28.02 -0.67 -15.95
N LEU A 127 -27.88 -1.04 -14.67
CA LEU A 127 -29.01 -1.09 -13.74
C LEU A 127 -29.67 0.29 -13.59
N HIS A 128 -28.88 1.36 -13.49
CA HIS A 128 -29.40 2.72 -13.44
C HIS A 128 -30.21 3.07 -14.71
N ASN A 129 -29.68 2.73 -15.89
CA ASN A 129 -30.37 2.95 -17.16
C ASN A 129 -31.66 2.10 -17.29
N GLU A 130 -31.63 0.87 -16.79
CA GLU A 130 -32.80 -0.01 -16.73
C GLU A 130 -33.87 0.57 -15.79
N ILE A 131 -33.51 1.02 -14.59
CA ILE A 131 -34.41 1.69 -13.65
C ILE A 131 -35.02 2.93 -14.29
N SER A 132 -34.21 3.80 -14.90
CA SER A 132 -34.72 5.00 -15.59
C SER A 132 -35.69 4.64 -16.74
N THR A 133 -35.43 3.54 -17.44
CA THR A 133 -36.32 3.04 -18.49
C THR A 133 -37.64 2.54 -17.91
N ILE A 134 -37.60 1.83 -16.78
CA ILE A 134 -38.79 1.35 -16.07
C ILE A 134 -39.61 2.54 -15.56
N GLU A 135 -38.97 3.55 -14.96
CA GLU A 135 -39.63 4.78 -14.50
C GLU A 135 -40.36 5.50 -15.64
N LYS A 136 -39.70 5.69 -16.78
CA LYS A 136 -40.33 6.29 -17.97
C LYS A 136 -41.51 5.47 -18.47
N LYS A 137 -41.40 4.14 -18.45
CA LYS A 137 -42.50 3.23 -18.82
C LYS A 137 -43.65 3.31 -17.82
N LEU A 138 -43.37 3.40 -16.53
CA LEU A 138 -44.35 3.53 -15.46
C LEU A 138 -45.10 4.84 -15.58
N GLU A 139 -44.40 5.95 -15.81
CA GLU A 139 -45.01 7.26 -16.04
C GLU A 139 -45.91 7.27 -17.28
N ARG A 140 -45.44 6.65 -18.37
CA ARG A 140 -46.27 6.47 -19.59
C ARG A 140 -47.50 5.60 -19.34
N LEU A 141 -47.40 4.60 -18.46
CA LEU A 141 -48.53 3.73 -18.12
C LEU A 141 -49.54 4.44 -17.20
N LYS A 142 -49.03 5.24 -16.27
CA LYS A 142 -49.82 5.99 -15.30
C LYS A 142 -50.63 7.11 -15.96
N HIS A 143 -49.99 7.93 -16.79
CA HIS A 143 -50.57 9.12 -17.40
C HIS A 143 -50.92 8.96 -18.89
N GLY A 144 -50.59 7.82 -19.50
CA GLY A 144 -50.77 7.61 -20.93
C GLY A 144 -49.68 8.27 -21.77
N ARG A 145 -49.74 8.10 -23.10
CA ARG A 145 -48.80 8.75 -24.02
C ARG A 145 -49.32 10.15 -24.35
N GLN A 146 -48.80 11.16 -23.66
CA GLN A 146 -49.07 12.57 -23.96
C GLN A 146 -48.47 12.89 -25.34
N SER A 147 -49.32 12.94 -26.38
CA SER A 147 -48.93 13.47 -27.68
C SER A 147 -49.05 15.00 -27.62
N ALA A 148 -47.95 15.72 -27.80
CA ALA A 148 -47.92 17.19 -27.79
C ALA A 148 -48.67 17.83 -28.98
N PHE A 149 -49.22 17.01 -29.90
CA PHE A 149 -49.97 17.48 -31.06
C PHE A 149 -51.43 17.02 -30.99
N PRO A 150 -52.40 17.91 -31.26
CA PRO A 150 -53.82 17.59 -31.27
C PRO A 150 -54.15 16.79 -32.54
N THR A 151 -53.91 15.48 -32.50
CA THR A 151 -54.32 14.55 -33.57
C THR A 151 -55.44 13.67 -33.04
N SER A 152 -56.62 14.25 -33.00
CA SER A 152 -57.91 13.62 -32.66
C SER A 152 -58.39 12.55 -33.67
N LEU A 153 -57.51 12.02 -34.52
CA LEU A 153 -57.85 11.10 -35.60
C LEU A 153 -56.95 9.85 -35.71
N ILE A 154 -55.99 9.65 -34.80
CA ILE A 154 -55.21 8.41 -34.75
C ILE A 154 -55.67 7.59 -33.56
N LYS A 155 -56.41 6.53 -33.87
CA LYS A 155 -56.90 5.48 -32.96
C LYS A 155 -55.72 4.72 -32.35
N GLY A 156 -55.01 5.34 -31.41
CA GLY A 156 -53.78 4.78 -30.84
C GLY A 156 -53.24 5.50 -29.60
N GLN A 157 -53.94 6.50 -29.06
CA GLN A 157 -53.58 7.07 -27.76
C GLN A 157 -53.86 6.02 -26.67
N SER A 158 -52.79 5.52 -26.05
CA SER A 158 -52.91 4.68 -24.86
C SER A 158 -53.32 5.57 -23.69
N ILE A 159 -54.60 5.49 -23.31
CA ILE A 159 -55.16 6.15 -22.14
C ILE A 159 -54.41 5.68 -20.88
N GLY A 160 -54.13 6.60 -19.95
CA GLY A 160 -53.42 6.30 -18.72
C GLY A 160 -54.27 5.48 -17.74
N ILE A 161 -53.66 4.71 -16.85
CA ILE A 161 -54.39 3.93 -15.84
C ILE A 161 -55.22 4.84 -14.93
N ILE A 162 -54.71 6.02 -14.55
CA ILE A 162 -55.45 6.96 -13.70
C ILE A 162 -56.75 7.40 -14.37
N GLU A 163 -56.70 7.66 -15.67
CA GLU A 163 -57.84 8.12 -16.44
C GLU A 163 -58.83 6.98 -16.73
N LYS A 164 -58.31 5.76 -16.96
CA LYS A 164 -59.13 4.59 -17.26
C LYS A 164 -59.81 3.98 -16.04
N TYR A 165 -59.12 3.97 -14.90
CA TYR A 165 -59.51 3.29 -13.65
C TYR A 165 -59.14 4.14 -12.43
N PRO A 166 -59.78 5.31 -12.25
CA PRO A 166 -59.40 6.26 -11.21
C PRO A 166 -59.61 5.68 -9.80
N VAL A 167 -60.75 5.05 -9.54
CA VAL A 167 -61.12 4.56 -8.20
C VAL A 167 -60.19 3.42 -7.78
N GLU A 168 -59.96 2.45 -8.66
CA GLU A 168 -59.10 1.29 -8.41
C GLU A 168 -57.63 1.71 -8.23
N TYR A 169 -57.18 2.71 -9.00
CA TYR A 169 -55.84 3.26 -8.86
C TYR A 169 -55.62 3.87 -7.47
N TYR A 170 -56.53 4.73 -7.00
CA TYR A 170 -56.39 5.35 -5.68
C TYR A 170 -56.52 4.31 -4.55
N GLN A 171 -57.45 3.36 -4.67
CA GLN A 171 -57.58 2.27 -3.69
C GLN A 171 -56.30 1.42 -3.60
N ALA A 172 -55.69 1.08 -4.74
CA ALA A 172 -54.44 0.33 -4.77
C ALA A 172 -53.27 1.14 -4.19
N ARG A 173 -53.20 2.45 -4.50
CA ARG A 173 -52.18 3.36 -3.97
C ARG A 173 -52.26 3.44 -2.44
N ASP A 174 -53.46 3.67 -1.91
CA ASP A 174 -53.66 3.85 -0.47
C ASP A 174 -53.31 2.55 0.29
N LYS A 175 -53.67 1.39 -0.26
CA LYS A 175 -53.26 0.07 0.28
C LYS A 175 -51.75 -0.15 0.28
N VAL A 176 -51.01 0.41 -0.68
CA VAL A 176 -49.54 0.35 -0.70
C VAL A 176 -48.96 1.26 0.39
N LEU A 177 -49.48 2.49 0.52
CA LEU A 177 -49.03 3.45 1.53
C LEU A 177 -49.24 2.92 2.96
N GLU A 178 -50.36 2.25 3.22
CA GLU A 178 -50.60 1.58 4.50
C GLU A 178 -49.53 0.52 4.80
N ARG A 179 -49.21 -0.35 3.84
CA ARG A 179 -48.17 -1.38 4.02
C ARG A 179 -46.77 -0.81 4.30
N ILE A 180 -46.43 0.31 3.66
CA ILE A 180 -45.14 0.97 3.90
C ILE A 180 -45.08 1.53 5.32
N ARG A 181 -46.18 2.14 5.80
CA ARG A 181 -46.28 2.65 7.18
C ARG A 181 -46.17 1.51 8.18
N THR A 182 -46.90 0.41 7.99
CA THR A 182 -46.86 -0.75 8.90
C THR A 182 -45.51 -1.49 8.94
N ASN A 183 -44.69 -1.36 7.90
CA ASN A 183 -43.35 -1.97 7.86
C ASN A 183 -42.26 -1.06 8.44
N SER A 184 -42.59 0.21 8.73
CA SER A 184 -41.65 1.20 9.26
C SER A 184 -41.77 1.36 10.78
N ASP A 185 -42.80 0.75 11.38
CA ASP A 185 -42.99 0.58 12.83
C ASP A 185 -42.54 -0.84 13.25
#